data_AF-A0A7Y6QLM5-F1
#
_entry.id   AF-A0A7Y6QLM5-F1
#
_cell.length_a   1.000
_cell.length_b   1.000
_cell.length_c   1.000
_cell.angle_alpha   90.00
_cell.angle_beta   90.00
_cell.angle_gamma   90.00
#
_symmetry.space_group_name_H-M   'P 1'
#
loop_
_entity.id
_entity.type
_entity.pdbx_description
1 polymer ?
#
loop_
_entity_poly.entity_id
_entity_poly.type
_entity_poly.pdbx_seq_one_letter_code
_entity_poly.pdbx_strand_id
1 'polypeptide(L)'
;MLPYGRISVSFIALAWVAFVPMPAAGNNADWGCYDAQPGHPSDAEKVAFVEEIASLAQAAENRYGVPASALAAMAIVESGYGWTRTAQNANNLFGWKFNSSKSAGGRKSYTLACQPKEDVNNRYVVFTSRADAFDFVAMKLATLPAYSRYTKVYQSSRGQASTTAEAAKAWVGGIAGAYNAAPKPYTKTITRFMNNAIAPSDSVSEGSNLYRLSDSQVGLKHGTASATPATSTPDINTSALLARMKAKFASLPSPVGHCDSPDVEFPRWQGFPVQLCSYKDTVTVHTYMLNASAEQRAQWLVNACLDVHATSTDRCVDALFDQIKNASSGGVFPVAGFIPEPASSGGGQGNDPVCFLFRDGITIAVAGVNSPRAVNNKCDFGDDVNDRPIMAVKNRARIASICSSMALR
;
A
#
# COMPACT_ATOMS: atom_id res chain seq x y z
N MET A 1 -50.27 27.09 -40.74
CA MET A 1 -50.43 25.67 -40.36
C MET A 1 -49.05 25.10 -40.04
N LEU A 2 -48.71 24.98 -38.77
CA LEU A 2 -47.51 24.30 -38.25
C LEU A 2 -47.95 23.68 -36.90
N PRO A 3 -47.70 22.37 -36.63
CA PRO A 3 -48.20 21.73 -35.42
C PRO A 3 -47.21 21.87 -34.25
N TYR A 4 -47.77 22.06 -33.06
CA TYR A 4 -47.10 22.06 -31.77
C TYR A 4 -46.57 20.65 -31.42
N GLY A 5 -45.27 20.54 -31.14
CA GLY A 5 -44.66 19.35 -30.55
C GLY A 5 -44.77 19.38 -29.01
N ARG A 6 -45.35 18.31 -28.43
CA ARG A 6 -45.36 18.06 -26.99
C ARG A 6 -44.06 17.34 -26.59
N ILE A 7 -43.34 17.88 -25.62
CA ILE A 7 -42.21 17.21 -24.95
C ILE A 7 -42.79 16.43 -23.77
N SER A 8 -42.71 15.09 -23.81
CA SER A 8 -43.01 14.22 -22.68
C SER A 8 -41.81 14.18 -21.73
N VAL A 9 -41.99 14.63 -20.50
CA VAL A 9 -41.02 14.47 -19.42
C VAL A 9 -41.37 13.18 -18.68
N SER A 10 -40.55 12.13 -18.87
CA SER A 10 -40.66 10.89 -18.08
C SER A 10 -40.05 11.10 -16.70
N PHE A 11 -40.88 11.06 -15.66
CA PHE A 11 -40.45 10.98 -14.27
C PHE A 11 -39.93 9.57 -13.99
N ILE A 12 -38.63 9.43 -13.72
CA ILE A 12 -38.06 8.21 -13.14
C ILE A 12 -38.36 8.25 -11.64
N ALA A 13 -39.25 7.37 -11.19
CA ALA A 13 -39.52 7.17 -9.77
C ALA A 13 -38.33 6.43 -9.12
N LEU A 14 -37.56 7.13 -8.27
CA LEU A 14 -36.62 6.49 -7.35
C LEU A 14 -37.41 5.76 -6.26
N ALA A 15 -37.42 4.43 -6.30
CA ALA A 15 -37.94 3.60 -5.23
C ALA A 15 -37.02 3.69 -4.01
N TRP A 16 -37.47 4.38 -2.96
CA TRP A 16 -36.88 4.33 -1.64
C TRP A 16 -37.20 2.98 -1.00
N VAL A 17 -36.20 2.09 -0.90
CA VAL A 17 -36.32 0.88 -0.08
C VAL A 17 -36.16 1.32 1.38
N ALA A 18 -37.27 1.35 2.12
CA ALA A 18 -37.24 1.60 3.55
C ALA A 18 -36.55 0.40 4.25
N PHE A 19 -35.41 0.65 4.87
CA PHE A 19 -34.70 -0.35 5.68
C PHE A 19 -35.49 -0.53 6.99
N VAL A 20 -36.28 -1.60 7.08
CA VAL A 20 -36.93 -1.99 8.34
C VAL A 20 -35.85 -2.66 9.20
N PRO A 21 -35.48 -2.09 10.37
CA PRO A 21 -34.48 -2.74 11.24
C PRO A 21 -35.07 -4.05 11.76
N MET A 22 -34.51 -5.18 11.34
CA MET A 22 -34.82 -6.47 11.94
C MET A 22 -34.27 -6.52 13.37
N PRO A 23 -34.99 -7.17 14.30
CA PRO A 23 -34.50 -7.36 15.66
C PRO A 23 -33.23 -8.22 15.66
N ALA A 24 -32.27 -7.85 16.50
CA ALA A 24 -31.01 -8.59 16.65
C ALA A 24 -31.27 -10.07 17.00
N ALA A 25 -30.45 -10.97 16.45
CA ALA A 25 -30.53 -12.39 16.73
C ALA A 25 -30.42 -12.69 18.23
N GLY A 26 -31.30 -13.58 18.72
CA GLY A 26 -31.25 -14.06 20.10
C GLY A 26 -29.91 -14.72 20.44
N ASN A 27 -29.38 -14.42 21.63
CA ASN A 27 -28.07 -14.92 22.08
C ASN A 27 -27.98 -16.47 22.13
N ASN A 28 -29.13 -17.17 22.21
CA ASN A 28 -29.25 -18.63 22.24
C ASN A 28 -29.86 -19.23 20.96
N ALA A 29 -29.80 -18.55 19.82
CA ALA A 29 -30.39 -19.10 18.59
C ALA A 29 -29.75 -20.44 18.17
N ASP A 30 -30.52 -21.33 17.53
CA ASP A 30 -30.07 -22.67 17.11
C ASP A 30 -29.29 -22.66 15.79
N TRP A 31 -28.08 -22.11 15.80
CA TRP A 31 -27.10 -22.24 14.72
C TRP A 31 -25.68 -22.10 15.25
N GLY A 32 -24.67 -22.43 14.43
CA GLY A 32 -23.27 -22.45 14.85
C GLY A 32 -22.84 -21.17 15.57
N CYS A 33 -22.04 -21.34 16.63
CA CYS A 33 -21.86 -20.26 17.61
C CYS A 33 -21.14 -19.03 17.03
N TYR A 34 -20.25 -19.27 16.07
CA TYR A 34 -19.45 -18.26 15.36
C TYR A 34 -19.99 -17.95 13.97
N ASP A 35 -21.04 -18.66 13.53
CA ASP A 35 -21.56 -18.53 12.18
C ASP A 35 -22.41 -17.26 12.07
N ALA A 36 -22.45 -16.71 10.86
CA ALA A 36 -23.47 -15.73 10.49
C ALA A 36 -24.87 -16.35 10.66
N GLN A 37 -25.84 -15.49 10.96
CA GLN A 37 -27.23 -15.89 11.05
C GLN A 37 -27.67 -16.64 9.78
N PRO A 38 -28.32 -17.82 9.89
CA PRO A 38 -28.84 -18.58 8.76
C PRO A 38 -29.72 -17.70 7.86
N GLY A 39 -29.51 -17.81 6.55
CA GLY A 39 -30.15 -16.96 5.55
C GLY A 39 -29.43 -15.63 5.29
N HIS A 40 -28.39 -15.31 6.06
CA HIS A 40 -27.60 -14.08 5.92
C HIS A 40 -26.09 -14.36 5.92
N PRO A 41 -25.28 -13.43 5.38
CA PRO A 41 -25.70 -12.33 4.53
C PRO A 41 -26.12 -12.80 3.13
N SER A 42 -27.16 -12.19 2.58
CA SER A 42 -27.41 -12.15 1.14
C SER A 42 -26.32 -11.35 0.42
N ASP A 43 -26.22 -11.47 -0.90
CA ASP A 43 -25.21 -10.73 -1.66
C ASP A 43 -25.39 -9.20 -1.57
N ALA A 44 -26.63 -8.73 -1.51
CA ALA A 44 -26.93 -7.31 -1.29
C ALA A 44 -26.47 -6.83 0.10
N GLU A 45 -26.63 -7.65 1.14
CA GLU A 45 -26.17 -7.34 2.49
C GLU A 45 -24.63 -7.35 2.59
N LYS A 46 -23.95 -8.24 1.86
CA LYS A 46 -22.48 -8.20 1.77
C LYS A 46 -22.00 -6.87 1.18
N VAL A 47 -22.61 -6.42 0.09
CA VAL A 47 -22.28 -5.14 -0.55
C VAL A 47 -22.53 -3.98 0.40
N ALA A 48 -23.72 -3.90 0.99
CA ALA A 48 -24.09 -2.83 1.92
C ALA A 48 -23.15 -2.78 3.14
N PHE A 49 -22.79 -3.94 3.70
CA PHE A 49 -21.84 -4.00 4.81
C PHE A 49 -20.45 -3.50 4.42
N VAL A 50 -19.93 -3.91 3.24
CA VAL A 50 -18.63 -3.46 2.73
C VAL A 50 -18.61 -1.94 2.52
N GLU A 51 -19.69 -1.37 1.97
CA GLU A 51 -19.84 0.08 1.78
C GLU A 51 -19.86 0.84 3.11
N GLU A 52 -20.60 0.35 4.10
CA GLU A 52 -20.67 0.95 5.44
C GLU A 52 -19.29 1.01 6.09
N ILE A 53 -18.60 -0.13 6.18
CA ILE A 53 -17.35 -0.23 6.93
C ILE A 53 -16.17 0.42 6.21
N ALA A 54 -16.25 0.66 4.90
CA ALA A 54 -15.20 1.30 4.12
C ALA A 54 -14.79 2.64 4.74
N SER A 55 -15.77 3.48 5.05
CA SER A 55 -15.55 4.80 5.66
C SER A 55 -14.96 4.70 7.08
N LEU A 56 -15.39 3.70 7.86
CA LEU A 56 -14.90 3.45 9.21
C LEU A 56 -13.44 2.97 9.20
N ALA A 57 -13.11 2.07 8.28
CA ALA A 57 -11.76 1.55 8.10
C ALA A 57 -10.80 2.65 7.65
N GLN A 58 -11.22 3.52 6.72
CA GLN A 58 -10.45 4.68 6.28
C GLN A 58 -10.22 5.70 7.39
N ALA A 59 -11.26 6.00 8.19
CA ALA A 59 -11.13 6.89 9.34
C ALA A 59 -10.13 6.32 10.37
N ALA A 60 -10.21 5.02 10.67
CA ALA A 60 -9.31 4.33 11.58
C ALA A 60 -7.87 4.29 11.04
N GLU A 61 -7.69 4.03 9.74
CA GLU A 61 -6.38 4.09 9.09
C GLU A 61 -5.79 5.50 9.15
N ASN A 62 -6.58 6.54 8.89
CA ASN A 62 -6.10 7.93 8.97
C ASN A 62 -5.69 8.32 10.38
N ARG A 63 -6.42 7.84 11.39
CA ARG A 63 -6.16 8.18 12.79
C ARG A 63 -5.01 7.39 13.41
N TYR A 64 -4.86 6.12 13.06
CA TYR A 64 -3.96 5.19 13.74
C TYR A 64 -2.92 4.53 12.84
N GLY A 65 -3.00 4.73 11.52
CA GLY A 65 -2.10 4.15 10.54
C GLY A 65 -2.15 2.63 10.50
N VAL A 66 -3.30 2.02 10.77
CA VAL A 66 -3.56 0.58 10.57
C VAL A 66 -4.18 0.41 9.18
N PRO A 67 -3.81 -0.59 8.35
CA PRO A 67 -4.33 -0.68 6.98
C PRO A 67 -5.86 -0.79 6.94
N ALA A 68 -6.55 0.12 6.23
CA ALA A 68 -8.01 0.07 6.09
C ALA A 68 -8.45 -1.20 5.37
N SER A 69 -7.68 -1.64 4.35
CA SER A 69 -7.92 -2.91 3.66
C SER A 69 -7.95 -4.10 4.62
N ALA A 70 -6.96 -4.18 5.53
CA ALA A 70 -6.88 -5.23 6.54
C ALA A 70 -8.00 -5.10 7.59
N LEU A 71 -8.25 -3.90 8.12
CA LEU A 71 -9.33 -3.67 9.09
C LEU A 71 -10.71 -4.04 8.54
N ALA A 72 -11.01 -3.66 7.29
CA ALA A 72 -12.26 -4.01 6.65
C ALA A 72 -12.37 -5.54 6.43
N ALA A 73 -11.30 -6.19 5.96
CA ALA A 73 -11.29 -7.66 5.80
C ALA A 73 -11.48 -8.40 7.13
N MET A 74 -10.80 -7.95 8.19
CA MET A 74 -10.97 -8.48 9.55
C MET A 74 -12.40 -8.31 10.04
N ALA A 75 -12.99 -7.13 9.86
CA ALA A 75 -14.38 -6.89 10.22
C ALA A 75 -15.33 -7.82 9.46
N ILE A 76 -15.13 -8.03 8.15
CA ILE A 76 -15.96 -8.95 7.36
C ILE A 76 -15.89 -10.38 7.91
N VAL A 77 -14.68 -10.89 8.12
CA VAL A 77 -14.43 -12.28 8.54
C VAL A 77 -14.95 -12.54 9.94
N GLU A 78 -14.61 -11.66 10.89
CA GLU A 78 -14.93 -11.86 12.32
C GLU A 78 -16.42 -11.59 12.62
N SER A 79 -17.10 -10.79 11.79
CA SER A 79 -18.51 -10.45 11.98
C SER A 79 -19.47 -11.21 11.06
N GLY A 80 -18.97 -11.98 10.09
CA GLY A 80 -19.81 -12.58 9.05
C GLY A 80 -20.62 -11.52 8.30
N TYR A 81 -19.97 -10.43 7.88
CA TYR A 81 -20.62 -9.23 7.34
C TYR A 81 -21.67 -8.59 8.27
N GLY A 82 -21.41 -8.59 9.58
CA GLY A 82 -22.27 -8.00 10.59
C GLY A 82 -23.36 -8.93 11.14
N TRP A 83 -23.41 -10.19 10.69
CA TRP A 83 -24.49 -11.14 11.02
C TRP A 83 -24.15 -12.16 12.11
N THR A 84 -22.96 -12.13 12.70
CA THR A 84 -22.69 -12.93 13.91
C THR A 84 -23.39 -12.34 15.14
N ARG A 85 -23.66 -13.17 16.15
CA ARG A 85 -24.32 -12.72 17.39
C ARG A 85 -23.57 -11.59 18.09
N THR A 86 -22.23 -11.61 18.08
CA THR A 86 -21.39 -10.56 18.67
C THR A 86 -21.47 -9.26 17.87
N ALA A 87 -21.56 -9.32 16.55
CA ALA A 87 -21.74 -8.15 15.71
C ALA A 87 -23.11 -7.50 15.93
N GLN A 88 -24.18 -8.31 15.93
CA GLN A 88 -25.55 -7.82 16.09
C GLN A 88 -25.86 -7.30 17.51
N ASN A 89 -25.39 -8.00 18.55
CA ASN A 89 -25.78 -7.69 19.94
C ASN A 89 -24.76 -6.81 20.69
N ALA A 90 -23.53 -6.71 20.21
CA ALA A 90 -22.46 -6.01 20.92
C ALA A 90 -21.71 -4.99 20.04
N ASN A 91 -22.14 -4.77 18.79
CA ASN A 91 -21.41 -4.00 17.78
C ASN A 91 -19.95 -4.46 17.60
N ASN A 92 -19.64 -5.70 17.98
CA ASN A 92 -18.28 -6.21 18.00
C ASN A 92 -17.97 -6.92 16.69
N LEU A 93 -17.48 -6.13 15.73
CA LEU A 93 -17.17 -6.61 14.38
C LEU A 93 -15.86 -7.39 14.29
N PHE A 94 -15.04 -7.39 15.35
CA PHE A 94 -13.67 -7.93 15.33
C PHE A 94 -13.48 -9.14 16.24
N GLY A 95 -14.55 -9.62 16.89
CA GLY A 95 -14.46 -10.67 17.90
C GLY A 95 -13.59 -10.29 19.10
N TRP A 96 -13.43 -8.99 19.39
CA TRP A 96 -12.45 -8.52 20.39
C TRP A 96 -12.86 -8.95 21.80
N LYS A 97 -11.99 -9.75 22.45
CA LYS A 97 -12.24 -10.36 23.74
C LYS A 97 -12.25 -9.35 24.88
N PHE A 98 -13.11 -9.59 25.86
CA PHE A 98 -13.17 -8.84 27.11
C PHE A 98 -12.34 -9.55 28.19
N ASN A 99 -11.19 -8.99 28.53
CA ASN A 99 -10.36 -9.48 29.63
C ASN A 99 -10.64 -8.74 30.95
N SER A 100 -10.86 -7.43 30.87
CA SER A 100 -11.20 -6.58 32.01
C SER A 100 -11.76 -5.24 31.55
N SER A 101 -12.54 -4.56 32.40
CA SER A 101 -13.08 -3.22 32.09
C SER A 101 -11.96 -2.23 31.74
N LYS A 102 -10.83 -2.25 32.48
CA LYS A 102 -9.66 -1.42 32.19
C LYS A 102 -9.10 -1.68 30.78
N SER A 103 -8.90 -2.95 30.41
CA SER A 103 -8.38 -3.30 29.08
C SER A 103 -9.35 -2.92 27.94
N ALA A 104 -10.66 -2.97 28.22
CA ALA A 104 -11.76 -2.59 27.33
C ALA A 104 -12.05 -1.07 27.30
N GLY A 105 -11.26 -0.25 27.99
CA GLY A 105 -11.46 1.21 28.05
C GLY A 105 -12.77 1.60 28.75
N GLY A 106 -13.14 0.89 29.81
CA GLY A 106 -14.36 1.14 30.59
C GLY A 106 -15.63 0.49 30.03
N ARG A 107 -15.56 -0.18 28.87
CA ARG A 107 -16.72 -0.81 28.21
C ARG A 107 -17.24 -2.02 28.98
N LYS A 108 -18.50 -2.38 28.70
CA LYS A 108 -19.15 -3.59 29.21
C LYS A 108 -18.72 -4.82 28.42
N SER A 109 -19.08 -5.99 28.91
CA SER A 109 -18.91 -7.27 28.21
C SER A 109 -20.23 -7.87 27.78
N TYR A 110 -20.23 -8.56 26.65
CA TYR A 110 -21.28 -9.45 26.18
C TYR A 110 -20.79 -10.90 26.28
N THR A 111 -21.60 -11.77 26.87
CA THR A 111 -21.28 -13.21 26.95
C THR A 111 -21.98 -13.92 25.80
N LEU A 112 -21.20 -14.60 24.96
CA LEU A 112 -21.74 -15.39 23.85
C LEU A 112 -22.23 -16.74 24.38
N ALA A 113 -23.55 -16.87 24.51
CA ALA A 113 -24.14 -17.92 25.35
C ALA A 113 -24.10 -19.33 24.73
N CYS A 114 -23.91 -19.43 23.41
CA CYS A 114 -23.69 -20.70 22.71
C CYS A 114 -22.29 -21.30 22.91
N GLN A 115 -21.34 -20.57 23.51
CA GLN A 115 -20.05 -21.13 23.89
C GLN A 115 -20.17 -21.93 25.19
N PRO A 116 -19.38 -23.00 25.36
CA PRO A 116 -19.32 -23.73 26.63
C PRO A 116 -19.11 -22.76 27.79
N LYS A 117 -19.85 -22.94 28.88
CA LYS A 117 -19.77 -22.03 30.04
C LYS A 117 -18.40 -22.05 30.71
N GLU A 118 -17.68 -23.15 30.50
CA GLU A 118 -16.33 -23.41 30.98
C GLU A 118 -15.27 -22.62 30.19
N ASP A 119 -15.62 -22.08 29.02
CA ASP A 119 -14.72 -21.20 28.26
C ASP A 119 -14.67 -19.81 28.90
N VAL A 120 -13.62 -19.57 29.69
CA VAL A 120 -13.34 -18.28 30.32
C VAL A 120 -13.16 -17.13 29.30
N ASN A 121 -12.98 -17.45 28.01
CA ASN A 121 -12.86 -16.49 26.92
C ASN A 121 -14.18 -16.23 26.18
N ASN A 122 -15.34 -16.61 26.75
CA ASN A 122 -16.65 -16.38 26.13
C ASN A 122 -17.21 -14.95 26.20
N ARG A 123 -16.40 -14.02 26.73
CA ARG A 123 -16.77 -12.62 26.91
C ARG A 123 -16.12 -11.75 25.84
N TYR A 124 -16.93 -10.89 25.23
CA TYR A 124 -16.56 -9.97 24.17
C TYR A 124 -16.85 -8.54 24.60
N VAL A 125 -16.07 -7.58 24.10
CA VAL A 125 -16.31 -6.16 24.39
C VAL A 125 -17.63 -5.72 23.74
N VAL A 126 -18.44 -4.95 24.47
CA VAL A 126 -19.60 -4.23 23.92
C VAL A 126 -19.16 -2.85 23.47
N PHE A 127 -19.34 -2.56 22.19
CA PHE A 127 -19.10 -1.25 21.61
C PHE A 127 -20.41 -0.47 21.50
N THR A 128 -20.33 0.85 21.67
CA THR A 128 -21.52 1.72 21.56
C THR A 128 -22.02 1.83 20.13
N SER A 129 -21.14 1.61 19.15
CA SER A 129 -21.43 1.60 17.72
C SER A 129 -20.37 0.81 16.97
N ARG A 130 -20.62 0.52 15.70
CA ARG A 130 -19.60 -0.08 14.80
C ARG A 130 -18.39 0.86 14.61
N ALA A 131 -18.62 2.17 14.57
CA ALA A 131 -17.54 3.17 14.54
C ALA A 131 -16.65 3.11 15.80
N ASP A 132 -17.25 2.96 16.99
CA ASP A 132 -16.53 2.76 18.25
C ASP A 132 -15.67 1.49 18.22
N ALA A 133 -16.15 0.41 17.60
CA ALA A 133 -15.39 -0.82 17.42
C ALA A 133 -14.14 -0.61 16.54
N PHE A 134 -14.30 0.05 15.39
CA PHE A 134 -13.18 0.37 14.49
C PHE A 134 -12.14 1.25 15.16
N ASP A 135 -12.57 2.33 15.82
CA ASP A 135 -11.68 3.27 16.51
C ASP A 135 -10.87 2.57 17.61
N PHE A 136 -11.55 1.83 18.48
CA PHE A 136 -10.92 1.14 19.60
C PHE A 136 -9.96 0.04 19.13
N VAL A 137 -10.39 -0.82 18.20
CA VAL A 137 -9.57 -1.95 17.74
C VAL A 137 -8.36 -1.46 16.97
N ALA A 138 -8.50 -0.47 16.10
CA ALA A 138 -7.37 0.14 15.39
C ALA A 138 -6.37 0.79 16.36
N MET A 139 -6.84 1.53 17.38
CA MET A 139 -5.98 2.06 18.43
C MET A 139 -5.20 0.92 19.13
N LYS A 140 -5.84 -0.20 19.47
CA LYS A 140 -5.15 -1.34 20.10
C LYS A 140 -4.11 -1.96 19.18
N LEU A 141 -4.42 -2.15 17.90
CA LEU A 141 -3.51 -2.67 16.88
C LEU A 141 -2.32 -1.73 16.61
N ALA A 142 -2.51 -0.42 16.78
CA ALA A 142 -1.43 0.55 16.65
C ALA A 142 -0.52 0.65 17.89
N THR A 143 -1.06 0.39 19.09
CA THR A 143 -0.36 0.74 20.35
C THR A 143 0.12 -0.47 21.15
N LEU A 144 -0.57 -1.62 21.10
CA LEU A 144 -0.17 -2.78 21.90
C LEU A 144 1.16 -3.37 21.40
N PRO A 145 2.09 -3.77 22.30
CA PRO A 145 3.40 -4.31 21.91
C PRO A 145 3.34 -5.51 20.95
N ALA A 146 2.27 -6.30 21.02
CA ALA A 146 2.07 -7.45 20.15
C ALA A 146 1.92 -7.07 18.66
N TYR A 147 1.43 -5.85 18.37
CA TYR A 147 1.00 -5.43 17.03
C TYR A 147 1.76 -4.19 16.52
N SER A 148 2.11 -3.27 17.43
CA SER A 148 2.56 -1.91 17.09
C SER A 148 3.79 -1.86 16.20
N ARG A 149 4.70 -2.83 16.29
CA ARG A 149 5.85 -2.93 15.38
C ARG A 149 5.43 -3.09 13.92
N TYR A 150 4.41 -3.91 13.65
CA TYR A 150 3.92 -4.18 12.31
C TYR A 150 3.15 -2.98 11.78
N THR A 151 2.36 -2.33 12.64
CA THR A 151 1.67 -1.08 12.30
C THR A 151 2.67 0.02 11.94
N LYS A 152 3.79 0.14 12.65
CA LYS A 152 4.87 1.08 12.28
C LYS A 152 5.52 0.73 10.94
N VAL A 153 5.81 -0.55 10.69
CA VAL A 153 6.33 -1.00 9.38
C VAL A 153 5.36 -0.66 8.25
N TYR A 154 4.06 -0.85 8.47
CA TYR A 154 3.02 -0.45 7.53
C TYR A 154 2.98 1.08 7.33
N GLN A 155 3.03 1.86 8.41
CA GLN A 155 3.05 3.32 8.34
C GLN A 155 4.27 3.82 7.53
N SER A 156 5.45 3.24 7.76
CA SER A 156 6.66 3.55 7.00
C SER A 156 6.62 3.11 5.54
N SER A 157 5.67 2.25 5.16
CA SER A 157 5.46 1.84 3.77
C SER A 157 4.27 2.54 3.08
N ARG A 158 3.52 3.41 3.79
CA ARG A 158 2.45 4.22 3.21
C ARG A 158 3.00 5.34 2.31
N GLY A 159 2.37 5.57 1.16
CA GLY A 159 2.74 6.63 0.21
C GLY A 159 3.36 6.15 -1.11
N GLN A 160 3.47 4.85 -1.33
CA GLN A 160 3.89 4.23 -2.60
C GLN A 160 2.73 3.37 -3.15
N ALA A 161 2.05 3.82 -4.22
CA ALA A 161 0.83 3.16 -4.73
C ALA A 161 1.05 1.70 -5.19
N SER A 162 2.27 1.32 -5.55
CA SER A 162 2.61 -0.05 -5.95
C SER A 162 2.79 -1.03 -4.78
N THR A 163 2.75 -0.57 -3.52
CA THR A 163 3.06 -1.41 -2.34
C THR A 163 1.94 -1.48 -1.30
N THR A 164 0.84 -0.73 -1.44
CA THR A 164 -0.26 -0.73 -0.44
C THR A 164 -0.80 -2.14 -0.17
N ALA A 165 -0.99 -2.95 -1.22
CA ALA A 165 -1.47 -4.31 -1.09
C ALA A 165 -0.46 -5.25 -0.42
N GLU A 166 0.82 -5.13 -0.76
CA GLU A 166 1.90 -5.94 -0.18
C GLU A 166 2.14 -5.56 1.27
N ALA A 167 2.17 -4.27 1.59
CA ALA A 167 2.32 -3.74 2.94
C ALA A 167 1.15 -4.18 3.83
N ALA A 168 -0.08 -4.13 3.34
CA ALA A 168 -1.24 -4.65 4.06
C ALA A 168 -1.15 -6.17 4.27
N LYS A 169 -0.74 -6.96 3.26
CA LYS A 169 -0.52 -8.41 3.38
C LYS A 169 0.58 -8.73 4.40
N ALA A 170 1.70 -8.01 4.37
CA ALA A 170 2.79 -8.15 5.32
C ALA A 170 2.36 -7.79 6.74
N TRP A 171 1.56 -6.72 6.88
CA TRP A 171 0.98 -6.32 8.17
C TRP A 171 0.10 -7.43 8.75
N VAL A 172 -0.81 -8.01 7.95
CA VAL A 172 -1.66 -9.13 8.36
C VAL A 172 -0.80 -10.34 8.78
N GLY A 173 0.19 -10.71 7.97
CA GLY A 173 1.12 -11.80 8.29
C GLY A 173 1.89 -11.56 9.58
N GLY A 174 2.24 -10.31 9.87
CA GLY A 174 2.92 -9.91 11.10
C GLY A 174 2.05 -10.06 12.35
N ILE A 175 0.80 -9.57 12.32
CA ILE A 175 -0.06 -9.59 13.50
C ILE A 175 -0.70 -10.96 13.78
N ALA A 176 -0.79 -11.83 12.77
CA ALA A 176 -1.58 -13.06 12.83
C ALA A 176 -1.23 -13.96 14.02
N GLY A 177 0.06 -14.12 14.34
CA GLY A 177 0.52 -14.99 15.43
C GLY A 177 0.06 -14.54 16.82
N ALA A 178 -0.18 -13.24 17.01
CA ALA A 178 -0.70 -12.72 18.28
C ALA A 178 -2.23 -12.55 18.26
N TYR A 179 -2.83 -12.44 17.08
CA TYR A 179 -4.27 -12.19 16.92
C TYR A 179 -5.10 -13.47 16.91
N ASN A 180 -4.61 -14.54 16.26
CA ASN A 180 -5.38 -15.75 16.03
C ASN A 180 -4.56 -17.02 16.33
N ALA A 181 -5.21 -18.03 16.93
CA ALA A 181 -4.56 -19.30 17.29
C ALA A 181 -4.10 -20.12 16.06
N ALA A 182 -4.67 -19.86 14.88
CA ALA A 182 -4.30 -20.47 13.61
C ALA A 182 -3.79 -19.39 12.62
N PRO A 183 -2.57 -18.87 12.80
CA PRO A 183 -2.11 -17.68 12.09
C PRO A 183 -1.97 -17.86 10.58
N LYS A 184 -1.52 -19.02 10.10
CA LYS A 184 -1.37 -19.27 8.65
C LYS A 184 -2.73 -19.33 7.92
N PRO A 185 -3.71 -20.13 8.38
CA PRO A 185 -5.07 -20.08 7.84
C PRO A 185 -5.69 -18.69 7.93
N TYR A 186 -5.52 -18.01 9.07
CA TYR A 186 -6.06 -16.67 9.27
C TYR A 186 -5.51 -15.67 8.25
N THR A 187 -4.19 -15.59 8.08
CA THR A 187 -3.55 -14.72 7.07
C THR A 187 -4.09 -15.00 5.68
N LYS A 188 -4.18 -16.27 5.29
CA LYS A 188 -4.73 -16.65 3.97
C LYS A 188 -6.17 -16.16 3.81
N THR A 189 -7.02 -16.39 4.81
CA THR A 189 -8.42 -15.96 4.79
C THR A 189 -8.52 -14.43 4.66
N ILE A 190 -7.85 -13.68 5.53
CA ILE A 190 -7.88 -12.21 5.49
C ILE A 190 -7.37 -11.69 4.14
N THR A 191 -6.27 -12.25 3.60
CA THR A 191 -5.78 -11.86 2.27
C THR A 191 -6.78 -12.11 1.15
N ARG A 192 -7.50 -13.25 1.17
CA ARG A 192 -8.54 -13.52 0.18
C ARG A 192 -9.70 -12.52 0.23
N PHE A 193 -10.10 -12.08 1.42
CA PHE A 193 -11.10 -11.03 1.57
C PHE A 193 -10.58 -9.64 1.20
N MET A 194 -9.30 -9.34 1.43
CA MET A 194 -8.68 -8.12 0.92
C MET A 194 -8.64 -8.09 -0.61
N ASN A 195 -8.37 -9.24 -1.24
CA ASN A 195 -8.38 -9.39 -2.68
C ASN A 195 -9.80 -9.26 -3.29
N ASN A 196 -10.82 -9.81 -2.62
CA ASN A 196 -12.21 -9.71 -3.05
C ASN A 196 -13.16 -9.76 -1.84
N ALA A 197 -13.77 -8.63 -1.53
CA ALA A 197 -14.64 -8.46 -0.37
C ALA A 197 -16.00 -9.16 -0.49
N ILE A 198 -16.44 -9.54 -1.69
CA ILE A 198 -17.76 -10.16 -1.93
C ILE A 198 -17.62 -11.65 -2.19
N ALA A 199 -16.61 -12.05 -2.97
CA ALA A 199 -16.33 -13.43 -3.35
C ALA A 199 -14.83 -13.75 -3.14
N PRO A 200 -14.40 -14.08 -1.90
CA PRO A 200 -12.98 -14.15 -1.53
C PRO A 200 -12.15 -15.06 -2.44
N SER A 201 -11.06 -14.53 -3.00
CA SER A 201 -10.25 -15.18 -4.03
C SER A 201 -8.75 -14.97 -3.81
N ASP A 202 -7.93 -15.85 -4.38
CA ASP A 202 -6.47 -15.69 -4.35
C ASP A 202 -6.00 -14.58 -5.31
N SER A 203 -6.80 -14.26 -6.34
CA SER A 203 -6.59 -13.15 -7.28
C SER A 203 -7.27 -11.86 -6.80
N VAL A 204 -6.65 -10.71 -7.05
CA VAL A 204 -7.20 -9.38 -6.75
C VAL A 204 -8.35 -9.08 -7.71
N SER A 205 -9.53 -8.74 -7.18
CA SER A 205 -10.70 -8.32 -7.97
C SER A 205 -10.57 -6.84 -8.35
N GLU A 206 -10.79 -6.49 -9.62
CA GLU A 206 -10.75 -5.10 -10.08
C GLU A 206 -11.78 -4.20 -9.36
N GLY A 207 -12.99 -4.71 -9.11
CA GLY A 207 -14.11 -3.91 -8.57
C GLY A 207 -14.39 -4.12 -7.08
N SER A 208 -13.89 -5.21 -6.47
CA SER A 208 -14.27 -5.61 -5.10
C SER A 208 -13.09 -5.81 -4.17
N ASN A 209 -11.85 -5.51 -4.57
CA ASN A 209 -10.73 -5.50 -3.64
C ASN A 209 -10.88 -4.37 -2.60
N LEU A 210 -10.27 -4.59 -1.43
CA LEU A 210 -10.25 -3.64 -0.33
C LEU A 210 -8.98 -2.78 -0.31
N TYR A 211 -7.97 -3.07 -1.13
CA TYR A 211 -6.74 -2.27 -1.21
C TYR A 211 -7.02 -0.82 -1.61
N ARG A 212 -8.01 -0.63 -2.48
CA ARG A 212 -8.53 0.70 -2.84
C ARG A 212 -8.91 1.57 -1.64
N LEU A 213 -9.29 0.99 -0.50
CA LEU A 213 -9.65 1.77 0.70
C LEU A 213 -8.45 2.58 1.21
N SER A 214 -7.26 1.99 1.12
CA SER A 214 -6.00 2.60 1.53
C SER A 214 -5.40 3.48 0.41
N ASP A 215 -5.83 3.31 -0.85
CA ASP A 215 -5.45 4.15 -1.99
C ASP A 215 -6.38 5.37 -2.20
N SER A 216 -7.63 5.32 -1.69
CA SER A 216 -8.68 6.33 -1.90
C SER A 216 -8.47 7.66 -1.15
N GLN A 217 -7.22 8.05 -0.87
CA GLN A 217 -6.92 9.47 -0.61
C GLN A 217 -6.87 10.29 -1.92
N VAL A 218 -7.10 9.67 -3.08
CA VAL A 218 -7.33 10.33 -4.39
C VAL A 218 -8.80 10.15 -4.77
N GLY A 219 -9.71 10.96 -4.24
CA GLY A 219 -11.08 11.04 -4.78
C GLY A 219 -12.22 11.17 -3.78
N LEU A 220 -12.32 12.33 -3.13
CA LEU A 220 -13.64 12.89 -2.79
C LEU A 220 -13.85 14.14 -3.66
N LYS A 221 -14.42 13.93 -4.87
CA LYS A 221 -15.03 14.99 -5.67
C LYS A 221 -16.55 14.80 -5.70
N HIS A 222 -17.23 15.81 -5.15
CA HIS A 222 -18.48 16.42 -5.62
C HIS A 222 -19.73 15.53 -5.76
N GLY A 223 -20.56 15.57 -4.72
CA GLY A 223 -22.02 15.47 -4.83
C GLY A 223 -22.63 16.72 -4.20
N THR A 224 -23.32 17.52 -5.02
CA THR A 224 -23.93 18.82 -4.71
C THR A 224 -24.96 18.77 -3.58
N ALA A 225 -24.70 19.50 -2.49
CA ALA A 225 -25.73 20.10 -1.65
C ALA A 225 -25.26 21.48 -1.21
N SER A 226 -26.06 22.49 -1.54
CA SER A 226 -25.80 23.91 -1.32
C SER A 226 -25.71 24.23 0.18
N ALA A 227 -24.56 24.69 0.65
CA ALA A 227 -24.42 25.43 1.89
C ALA A 227 -23.21 26.38 1.80
N THR A 228 -23.50 27.64 2.13
CA THR A 228 -22.68 28.86 2.11
C THR A 228 -21.24 28.68 2.65
N PRO A 229 -20.23 29.40 2.12
CA PRO A 229 -18.83 29.03 2.27
C PRO A 229 -18.26 29.44 3.63
N ALA A 230 -17.67 28.48 4.34
CA ALA A 230 -16.66 28.74 5.34
C ALA A 230 -15.28 28.48 4.71
N THR A 231 -14.53 29.56 4.55
CA THR A 231 -13.17 29.62 4.01
C THR A 231 -12.25 28.62 4.71
N SER A 232 -11.76 27.62 3.97
CA SER A 232 -10.50 26.96 4.27
C SER A 232 -9.60 27.07 3.03
N THR A 233 -8.51 27.81 3.20
CA THR A 233 -7.46 28.00 2.21
C THR A 233 -6.80 26.66 1.86
N PRO A 234 -6.58 26.34 0.57
CA PRO A 234 -5.63 25.30 0.20
C PRO A 234 -4.23 25.76 0.62
N ASP A 235 -3.37 24.83 1.04
CA ASP A 235 -1.96 25.14 1.31
C ASP A 235 -1.24 25.38 -0.03
N ILE A 236 -1.30 26.64 -0.50
CA ILE A 236 -0.82 27.12 -1.80
C ILE A 236 0.68 26.84 -2.01
N ASN A 237 1.44 26.55 -0.95
CA ASN A 237 2.90 26.44 -1.01
C ASN A 237 3.40 25.03 -1.45
N THR A 238 2.78 23.94 -0.99
CA THR A 238 3.23 22.57 -1.34
C THR A 238 2.93 22.21 -2.79
N SER A 239 1.75 22.62 -3.30
CA SER A 239 1.37 22.39 -4.70
C SER A 239 2.29 23.15 -5.67
N ALA A 240 2.67 24.39 -5.32
CA ALA A 240 3.62 25.18 -6.09
C ALA A 240 5.04 24.57 -6.05
N LEU A 241 5.46 24.05 -4.89
CA LEU A 241 6.73 23.36 -4.72
C LEU A 241 6.82 22.08 -5.56
N LEU A 242 5.78 21.26 -5.55
CA LEU A 242 5.68 20.05 -6.40
C LEU A 242 5.74 20.40 -7.89
N ALA A 243 5.00 21.41 -8.33
CA ALA A 243 5.04 21.88 -9.71
C ALA A 243 6.45 22.35 -10.12
N ARG A 244 7.12 23.12 -9.24
CA ARG A 244 8.51 23.56 -9.44
C ARG A 244 9.46 22.37 -9.57
N MET A 245 9.36 21.37 -8.70
CA MET A 245 10.23 20.19 -8.74
C MET A 245 9.96 19.29 -9.92
N LYS A 246 8.71 19.10 -10.31
CA LYS A 246 8.36 18.37 -11.53
C LYS A 246 9.01 19.01 -12.75
N ALA A 247 8.94 20.34 -12.87
CA ALA A 247 9.60 21.07 -13.94
C ALA A 247 11.13 20.90 -13.91
N LYS A 248 11.76 20.99 -12.73
CA LYS A 248 13.20 20.75 -12.57
C LYS A 248 13.60 19.34 -13.01
N PHE A 249 12.90 18.29 -12.55
CA PHE A 249 13.18 16.91 -12.94
C PHE A 249 12.89 16.60 -14.42
N ALA A 250 11.92 17.28 -15.03
CA ALA A 250 11.64 17.17 -16.46
C ALA A 250 12.70 17.85 -17.33
N SER A 251 13.38 18.87 -16.79
CA SER A 251 14.45 19.59 -17.48
C SER A 251 15.83 18.94 -17.35
N LEU A 252 15.96 17.89 -16.54
CA LEU A 252 17.23 17.19 -16.39
C LEU A 252 17.57 16.44 -17.69
N PRO A 253 18.79 16.57 -18.20
CA PRO A 253 19.26 15.72 -19.30
C PRO A 253 19.28 14.26 -18.83
N SER A 254 18.56 13.40 -19.55
CA SER A 254 18.50 11.97 -19.25
C SER A 254 19.66 11.24 -19.92
N PRO A 255 20.49 10.47 -19.17
CA PRO A 255 21.46 9.55 -19.77
C PRO A 255 20.78 8.34 -20.42
N VAL A 256 19.47 8.18 -20.22
CA VAL A 256 18.64 7.12 -20.81
C VAL A 256 18.13 7.60 -22.17
N GLY A 257 18.49 6.84 -23.21
CA GLY A 257 18.01 7.00 -24.58
C GLY A 257 16.72 6.20 -24.82
N HIS A 258 16.67 5.47 -25.93
CA HIS A 258 15.51 4.66 -26.28
C HIS A 258 15.26 3.56 -25.23
N CYS A 259 14.00 3.35 -24.89
CA CYS A 259 13.53 2.26 -24.06
C CYS A 259 12.48 1.45 -24.82
N ASP A 260 12.56 0.13 -24.69
CA ASP A 260 11.57 -0.80 -25.22
C ASP A 260 10.24 -0.70 -24.46
N SER A 261 9.24 -1.43 -24.93
CA SER A 261 7.96 -1.53 -24.22
C SER A 261 8.15 -2.15 -22.83
N PRO A 262 7.39 -1.72 -21.81
CA PRO A 262 7.49 -2.29 -20.47
C PRO A 262 7.23 -3.79 -20.43
N ASP A 263 8.12 -4.50 -19.74
CA ASP A 263 7.95 -5.89 -19.31
C ASP A 263 7.47 -5.91 -17.85
N VAL A 264 6.18 -6.19 -17.69
CA VAL A 264 5.53 -6.29 -16.37
C VAL A 264 5.69 -7.67 -15.73
N GLU A 265 6.29 -8.63 -16.44
CA GLU A 265 6.55 -9.98 -15.93
C GLU A 265 8.03 -10.19 -15.61
N PHE A 266 8.83 -9.12 -15.66
CA PHE A 266 10.27 -9.18 -15.41
C PHE A 266 10.57 -9.88 -14.08
N PRO A 267 11.44 -10.91 -14.04
CA PRO A 267 11.62 -11.74 -12.86
C PRO A 267 11.95 -10.95 -11.58
N ARG A 268 11.12 -11.12 -10.54
CA ARG A 268 11.20 -10.45 -9.23
C ARG A 268 10.80 -8.96 -9.23
N TRP A 269 10.37 -8.46 -10.38
CA TRP A 269 9.81 -7.12 -10.57
C TRP A 269 8.43 -7.21 -11.23
N GLN A 270 7.70 -8.32 -11.01
CA GLN A 270 6.38 -8.51 -11.58
C GLN A 270 5.41 -7.40 -11.13
N GLY A 271 4.64 -6.89 -12.09
CA GLY A 271 3.73 -5.76 -11.89
C GLY A 271 4.40 -4.38 -11.98
N PHE A 272 5.74 -4.30 -12.06
CA PHE A 272 6.45 -3.05 -12.28
C PHE A 272 6.78 -2.88 -13.78
N PRO A 273 6.66 -1.67 -14.35
CA PRO A 273 6.94 -1.44 -15.77
C PRO A 273 8.45 -1.37 -16.05
N VAL A 274 9.15 -2.49 -15.90
CA VAL A 274 10.59 -2.57 -16.19
C VAL A 274 10.80 -2.45 -17.68
N GLN A 275 11.73 -1.61 -18.12
CA GLN A 275 12.02 -1.40 -19.54
C GLN A 275 13.48 -1.66 -19.82
N LEU A 276 13.78 -2.36 -20.92
CA LEU A 276 15.15 -2.39 -21.45
C LEU A 276 15.44 -1.05 -22.09
N CYS A 277 16.46 -0.34 -21.60
CA CYS A 277 16.81 0.99 -22.07
C CYS A 277 18.26 1.06 -22.53
N SER A 278 18.52 1.84 -23.57
CA SER A 278 19.86 2.29 -23.92
C SER A 278 20.30 3.34 -22.89
N TYR A 279 21.35 3.07 -22.14
CA TYR A 279 21.95 3.99 -21.18
C TYR A 279 23.33 4.43 -21.65
N LYS A 280 23.58 5.74 -21.64
CA LYS A 280 24.86 6.33 -22.05
C LYS A 280 25.43 7.18 -20.94
N ASP A 281 26.58 6.76 -20.46
CA ASP A 281 27.48 7.59 -19.64
C ASP A 281 28.83 7.68 -20.38
N THR A 282 29.86 6.98 -19.90
CA THR A 282 31.16 6.87 -20.58
C THR A 282 31.12 5.98 -21.82
N VAL A 283 30.28 4.94 -21.80
CA VAL A 283 30.00 4.02 -22.91
C VAL A 283 28.49 3.76 -22.98
N THR A 284 28.02 3.19 -24.10
CA THR A 284 26.60 2.86 -24.27
C THR A 284 26.35 1.41 -23.90
N VAL A 285 25.31 1.17 -23.10
CA VAL A 285 24.90 -0.16 -22.61
C VAL A 285 23.39 -0.32 -22.72
N HIS A 286 22.91 -1.57 -22.70
CA HIS A 286 21.49 -1.85 -22.50
C HIS A 286 21.28 -2.36 -21.08
N THR A 287 20.35 -1.73 -20.38
CA THR A 287 20.08 -2.02 -18.97
C THR A 287 18.57 -2.02 -18.77
N TYR A 288 18.06 -3.03 -18.07
CA TYR A 288 16.69 -3.02 -17.58
C TYR A 288 16.58 -1.97 -16.48
N MET A 289 15.65 -1.04 -16.62
CA MET A 289 15.47 0.11 -15.73
C MET A 289 14.02 0.24 -15.29
N LEU A 290 13.83 0.79 -14.10
CA LEU A 290 12.53 1.20 -13.56
C LEU A 290 12.55 2.70 -13.27
N ASN A 291 12.71 3.50 -14.32
CA ASN A 291 12.88 4.94 -14.16
C ASN A 291 11.56 5.61 -13.79
N ALA A 292 11.54 6.26 -12.63
CA ALA A 292 10.41 7.06 -12.18
C ALA A 292 10.19 8.28 -13.09
N SER A 293 8.93 8.71 -13.23
CA SER A 293 8.59 9.95 -13.93
C SER A 293 9.10 11.18 -13.18
N ALA A 294 9.21 12.32 -13.88
CA ALA A 294 9.58 13.59 -13.25
C ALA A 294 8.62 13.99 -12.11
N GLU A 295 7.36 13.60 -12.23
CA GLU A 295 6.33 13.81 -11.21
C GLU A 295 6.54 12.92 -9.99
N GLN A 296 6.80 11.62 -10.19
CA GLN A 296 7.11 10.70 -9.11
C GLN A 296 8.36 11.14 -8.34
N ARG A 297 9.43 11.52 -9.05
CA ARG A 297 10.66 12.02 -8.41
C ARG A 297 10.44 13.31 -7.63
N ALA A 298 9.67 14.25 -8.18
CA ALA A 298 9.31 15.48 -7.49
C ALA A 298 8.53 15.20 -6.20
N GLN A 299 7.56 14.30 -6.27
CA GLN A 299 6.75 13.92 -5.12
C GLN A 299 7.59 13.27 -4.03
N TRP A 300 8.46 12.31 -4.37
CA TRP A 300 9.35 11.66 -3.40
C TRP A 300 10.27 12.66 -2.71
N LEU A 301 10.85 13.59 -3.47
CA LEU A 301 11.77 14.58 -2.95
C LEU A 301 11.10 15.55 -1.96
N VAL A 302 9.93 16.08 -2.34
CA VAL A 302 9.16 16.98 -1.50
C VAL A 302 8.66 16.27 -0.24
N ASN A 303 8.14 15.05 -0.39
CA ASN A 303 7.65 14.26 0.73
C ASN A 303 8.79 13.92 1.70
N ALA A 304 9.96 13.51 1.21
CA ALA A 304 11.10 13.19 2.07
C ALA A 304 11.49 14.39 2.96
N CYS A 305 11.47 15.60 2.42
CA CYS A 305 11.76 16.81 3.19
C CYS A 305 10.66 17.19 4.20
N LEU A 306 9.39 16.88 3.89
CA LEU A 306 8.28 17.05 4.80
C LEU A 306 8.30 16.01 5.94
N ASP A 307 8.62 14.75 5.63
CA ASP A 307 8.66 13.61 6.55
C ASP A 307 9.74 13.76 7.63
N VAL A 308 10.89 14.35 7.26
CA VAL A 308 11.96 14.67 8.22
C VAL A 308 11.70 15.96 8.99
N HIS A 309 10.53 16.59 8.78
CA HIS A 309 10.17 17.88 9.35
C HIS A 309 11.26 18.95 9.13
N ALA A 310 11.79 19.03 7.89
CA ALA A 310 12.85 19.95 7.58
C ALA A 310 12.46 21.38 7.98
N THR A 311 13.36 22.07 8.68
CA THR A 311 13.13 23.46 9.13
C THR A 311 12.85 24.41 7.96
N SER A 312 13.32 24.07 6.76
CA SER A 312 12.94 24.73 5.51
C SER A 312 12.79 23.69 4.40
N THR A 313 11.55 23.34 4.06
CA THR A 313 11.23 22.35 3.03
C THR A 313 11.80 22.75 1.67
N ASP A 314 11.68 24.03 1.27
CA ASP A 314 12.25 24.52 0.01
C ASP A 314 13.75 24.29 -0.10
N ARG A 315 14.51 24.64 0.94
CA ARG A 315 15.97 24.46 0.95
C ARG A 315 16.36 22.98 0.97
N CYS A 316 15.63 22.16 1.73
CA CYS A 316 15.86 20.72 1.75
C CYS A 316 15.65 20.10 0.37
N VAL A 317 14.53 20.44 -0.28
CA VAL A 317 14.16 19.91 -1.59
C VAL A 317 15.16 20.36 -2.65
N ASP A 318 15.56 21.63 -2.67
CA ASP A 318 16.55 22.11 -3.62
C ASP A 318 17.93 21.46 -3.38
N ALA A 319 18.35 21.26 -2.13
CA ALA A 319 19.61 20.60 -1.81
C ALA A 319 19.64 19.13 -2.24
N LEU A 320 18.56 18.38 -2.01
CA LEU A 320 18.47 16.99 -2.44
C LEU A 320 18.33 16.88 -3.96
N PHE A 321 17.62 17.81 -4.61
CA PHE A 321 17.56 17.89 -6.07
C PHE A 321 18.96 18.08 -6.66
N ASP A 322 19.76 19.01 -6.12
CA ASP A 322 21.12 19.24 -6.59
C ASP A 322 22.03 18.04 -6.34
N GLN A 323 21.84 17.30 -5.25
CA GLN A 323 22.55 16.03 -5.04
C GLN A 323 22.19 14.98 -6.10
N ILE A 324 20.91 14.85 -6.46
CA ILE A 324 20.45 13.92 -7.51
C ILE A 324 21.01 14.33 -8.88
N LYS A 325 20.93 15.63 -9.20
CA LYS A 325 21.44 16.19 -10.46
C LYS A 325 22.93 15.97 -10.63
N ASN A 326 23.69 16.13 -9.55
CA ASN A 326 25.15 16.04 -9.57
C ASN A 326 25.67 14.60 -9.35
N ALA A 327 24.79 13.65 -9.00
CA ALA A 327 25.13 12.24 -9.03
C ALA A 327 25.25 11.76 -10.48
N SER A 328 26.26 10.93 -10.77
CA SER A 328 26.59 10.43 -12.11
C SER A 328 25.44 9.71 -12.84
N SER A 329 24.35 9.38 -12.16
CA SER A 329 23.17 8.71 -12.70
C SER A 329 22.02 9.65 -13.10
N GLY A 330 22.03 10.93 -12.71
CA GLY A 330 20.90 11.85 -12.97
C GLY A 330 19.56 11.37 -12.39
N GLY A 331 19.58 10.44 -11.42
CA GLY A 331 18.38 9.83 -10.82
C GLY A 331 17.76 8.66 -11.61
N VAL A 332 18.55 7.92 -12.40
CA VAL A 332 18.10 6.65 -13.02
C VAL A 332 18.09 5.48 -12.03
N PHE A 333 17.24 4.50 -12.30
CA PHE A 333 17.00 3.33 -11.45
C PHE A 333 17.23 2.03 -12.22
N PRO A 334 18.48 1.53 -12.26
CA PRO A 334 18.78 0.27 -12.92
C PRO A 334 18.30 -0.94 -12.11
N VAL A 335 17.59 -1.83 -12.79
CA VAL A 335 17.05 -3.10 -12.27
C VAL A 335 18.03 -4.23 -12.54
N ALA A 336 18.45 -4.41 -13.80
CA ALA A 336 19.37 -5.47 -14.18
C ALA A 336 20.17 -5.11 -15.43
N GLY A 337 21.39 -5.63 -15.54
CA GLY A 337 22.28 -5.40 -16.69
C GLY A 337 23.52 -4.59 -16.32
N PHE A 338 24.31 -4.22 -17.34
CA PHE A 338 25.56 -3.51 -17.10
C PHE A 338 25.34 -2.03 -16.83
N ILE A 339 26.10 -1.48 -15.90
CA ILE A 339 26.27 -0.05 -15.63
C ILE A 339 27.75 0.28 -15.79
N PRO A 340 28.11 1.16 -16.74
CA PRO A 340 29.48 1.58 -16.92
C PRO A 340 29.87 2.60 -15.86
N GLU A 341 30.94 2.33 -15.11
CA GLU A 341 31.55 3.28 -14.18
C GLU A 341 33.08 3.22 -14.26
N PRO A 342 33.79 4.26 -13.80
CA PRO A 342 35.25 4.18 -13.63
C PRO A 342 35.67 2.97 -12.78
N ALA A 343 36.83 2.38 -13.12
CA ALA A 343 37.41 1.26 -12.35
C ALA A 343 37.53 1.57 -10.84
N SER A 344 37.78 2.84 -10.48
CA SER A 344 37.84 3.33 -9.11
C SER A 344 36.54 3.15 -8.31
N SER A 345 35.37 3.20 -8.94
CA SER A 345 34.07 2.99 -8.28
C SER A 345 33.90 1.55 -7.76
N GLY A 346 34.56 0.58 -8.40
CA GLY A 346 34.54 -0.83 -7.98
C GLY A 346 35.67 -1.24 -7.04
N GLY A 347 36.47 -0.30 -6.54
CA GLY A 347 37.66 -0.58 -5.73
C GLY A 347 38.94 -0.86 -6.53
N GLY A 348 38.93 -0.64 -7.85
CA GLY A 348 40.13 -0.64 -8.71
C GLY A 348 40.85 0.71 -8.71
N GLN A 349 41.84 0.87 -9.60
CA GLN A 349 42.52 2.15 -9.84
C GLN A 349 42.25 2.64 -11.26
N GLY A 350 42.16 3.96 -11.44
CA GLY A 350 42.01 4.62 -12.74
C GLY A 350 40.57 4.98 -13.14
N ASN A 351 40.48 5.68 -14.27
CA ASN A 351 39.21 6.21 -14.81
C ASN A 351 38.72 5.43 -16.04
N ASP A 352 39.37 4.32 -16.38
CA ASP A 352 38.94 3.45 -17.48
C ASP A 352 37.50 2.96 -17.22
N PRO A 353 36.62 2.96 -18.24
CA PRO A 353 35.25 2.52 -18.08
C PRO A 353 35.19 1.00 -17.91
N VAL A 354 34.55 0.58 -16.82
CA VAL A 354 34.36 -0.80 -16.43
C VAL A 354 32.86 -1.11 -16.33
N CYS A 355 32.47 -2.29 -16.78
CA CYS A 355 31.08 -2.71 -16.87
C CYS A 355 30.66 -3.44 -15.59
N PHE A 356 30.03 -2.73 -14.65
CA PHE A 356 29.49 -3.35 -13.43
C PHE A 356 28.15 -4.01 -13.72
N LEU A 357 28.02 -5.29 -13.40
CA LEU A 357 26.74 -5.98 -13.57
C LEU A 357 25.85 -5.70 -12.36
N PHE A 358 24.66 -5.15 -12.60
CA PHE A 358 23.63 -4.94 -11.59
C PHE A 358 22.55 -6.02 -11.69
N ARG A 359 22.02 -6.39 -10.53
CA ARG A 359 20.78 -7.15 -10.40
C ARG A 359 20.08 -6.72 -9.10
N ASP A 360 18.85 -6.25 -9.22
CA ASP A 360 17.98 -5.73 -8.16
C ASP A 360 18.62 -4.63 -7.31
N GLY A 361 19.27 -3.68 -7.98
CA GLY A 361 19.91 -2.55 -7.29
C GLY A 361 21.22 -2.89 -6.58
N ILE A 362 21.73 -4.11 -6.76
CA ILE A 362 23.00 -4.56 -6.19
C ILE A 362 23.97 -4.90 -7.32
N THR A 363 25.22 -4.47 -7.20
CA THR A 363 26.28 -4.93 -8.10
C THR A 363 26.76 -6.32 -7.73
N ILE A 364 26.76 -7.20 -8.72
CA ILE A 364 27.06 -8.62 -8.58
C ILE A 364 28.25 -9.01 -9.45
N ALA A 365 28.81 -10.19 -9.15
CA ALA A 365 29.66 -10.94 -10.05
C ALA A 365 29.01 -12.29 -10.34
N VAL A 366 29.12 -12.74 -11.59
CA VAL A 366 28.61 -14.04 -12.05
C VAL A 366 29.76 -14.84 -12.66
N ALA A 367 29.56 -16.15 -12.86
CA ALA A 367 30.59 -17.00 -13.46
C ALA A 367 31.04 -16.46 -14.83
N GLY A 368 32.37 -16.28 -14.97
CA GLY A 368 33.00 -15.77 -16.20
C GLY A 368 32.91 -14.26 -16.44
N VAL A 369 32.20 -13.50 -15.59
CA VAL A 369 32.06 -12.03 -15.75
C VAL A 369 32.33 -11.33 -14.42
N ASN A 370 33.51 -10.72 -14.31
CA ASN A 370 33.90 -9.94 -13.14
C ASN A 370 34.33 -8.53 -13.56
N SER A 371 33.35 -7.65 -13.75
CA SER A 371 33.56 -6.25 -14.13
C SER A 371 34.55 -6.09 -15.31
N PRO A 372 34.23 -6.64 -16.50
CA PRO A 372 35.09 -6.51 -17.66
C PRO A 372 35.21 -5.04 -18.11
N ARG A 373 36.34 -4.71 -18.74
CA ARG A 373 36.51 -3.42 -19.44
C ARG A 373 35.56 -3.36 -20.63
N ALA A 374 35.03 -2.18 -20.93
CA ALA A 374 34.23 -2.00 -22.14
C ALA A 374 35.04 -2.36 -23.40
N VAL A 375 34.41 -3.05 -24.35
CA VAL A 375 34.99 -3.42 -25.64
C VAL A 375 34.23 -2.66 -26.72
N ASN A 376 34.93 -1.98 -27.63
CA ASN A 376 34.32 -1.16 -28.69
C ASN A 376 33.26 -0.17 -28.16
N ASN A 377 33.53 0.46 -27.01
CA ASN A 377 32.60 1.36 -26.31
C ASN A 377 31.24 0.74 -25.94
N LYS A 378 31.21 -0.56 -25.65
CA LYS A 378 30.02 -1.29 -25.19
C LYS A 378 30.34 -2.25 -24.04
N CYS A 379 29.33 -2.51 -23.23
CA CYS A 379 29.31 -3.56 -22.23
C CYS A 379 28.32 -4.64 -22.66
N ASP A 380 28.78 -5.56 -23.50
CA ASP A 380 27.95 -6.65 -24.02
C ASP A 380 28.77 -7.95 -23.96
N PHE A 381 28.43 -8.81 -23.01
CA PHE A 381 29.18 -10.02 -22.67
C PHE A 381 28.30 -11.28 -22.68
N GLY A 382 27.22 -11.24 -23.46
CA GLY A 382 26.25 -12.32 -23.66
C GLY A 382 24.90 -12.06 -23.00
N ASP A 383 23.82 -12.42 -23.69
CA ASP A 383 22.43 -12.16 -23.28
C ASP A 383 22.02 -12.91 -22.00
N ASP A 384 22.67 -14.06 -21.73
CA ASP A 384 22.37 -14.91 -20.57
C ASP A 384 22.97 -14.38 -19.26
N VAL A 385 23.80 -13.33 -19.30
CA VAL A 385 24.52 -12.84 -18.11
C VAL A 385 23.58 -12.39 -16.98
N ASN A 386 22.36 -11.97 -17.33
CA ASN A 386 21.32 -11.60 -16.38
C ASN A 386 20.66 -12.81 -15.69
N ASP A 387 20.79 -14.01 -16.26
CA ASP A 387 20.20 -15.24 -15.73
C ASP A 387 21.22 -16.11 -14.98
N ARG A 388 22.52 -15.86 -15.18
CA ARG A 388 23.58 -16.63 -14.50
C ARG A 388 23.49 -16.53 -12.98
N PRO A 389 23.84 -17.60 -12.24
CA PRO A 389 23.89 -17.57 -10.78
C PRO A 389 24.85 -16.49 -10.24
N ILE A 390 24.42 -15.80 -9.18
CA ILE A 390 25.24 -14.82 -8.48
C ILE A 390 26.34 -15.54 -7.70
N MET A 391 27.59 -15.18 -7.97
CA MET A 391 28.77 -15.75 -7.30
C MET A 391 29.24 -14.88 -6.15
N ALA A 392 29.10 -13.55 -6.28
CA ALA A 392 29.46 -12.60 -5.24
C ALA A 392 28.69 -11.29 -5.38
N VAL A 393 28.58 -10.56 -4.27
CA VAL A 393 28.04 -9.20 -4.19
C VAL A 393 29.18 -8.23 -3.91
N LYS A 394 29.24 -7.08 -4.60
CA LYS A 394 30.29 -6.08 -4.36
C LYS A 394 29.88 -5.10 -3.26
N ASN A 395 30.65 -5.05 -2.18
CA ASN A 395 30.40 -4.19 -1.01
C ASN A 395 30.54 -2.67 -1.25
N ARG A 396 31.09 -2.25 -2.40
CA ARG A 396 31.46 -0.83 -2.65
C ARG A 396 30.76 -0.19 -3.85
N ALA A 397 30.02 -0.96 -4.63
CA ALA A 397 29.35 -0.37 -5.77
C ALA A 397 28.14 0.39 -5.24
N ARG A 398 28.19 1.71 -5.41
CA ARG A 398 27.19 2.63 -4.91
C ARG A 398 25.88 2.31 -5.62
N ILE A 399 24.82 2.13 -4.83
CA ILE A 399 23.49 2.26 -5.39
C ILE A 399 23.45 3.65 -6.04
N ALA A 400 22.99 3.75 -7.28
CA ALA A 400 22.64 5.02 -7.93
C ALA A 400 21.44 5.73 -7.24
N SER A 401 21.22 5.45 -5.96
CA SER A 401 20.24 6.04 -5.06
C SER A 401 21.00 7.01 -4.16
N ILE A 402 20.81 8.30 -4.44
CA ILE A 402 20.92 9.42 -3.48
C ILE A 402 21.93 9.23 -2.34
N CYS A 403 23.12 9.79 -2.59
CA CYS A 403 24.10 10.29 -1.64
C CYS A 403 24.93 9.29 -0.81
N SER A 404 26.25 9.49 -0.92
CA SER A 404 27.29 8.77 -0.16
C SER A 404 27.46 9.26 1.29
N SER A 405 26.53 10.06 1.81
CA SER A 405 26.62 10.66 3.15
C SER A 405 25.78 9.96 4.23
N MET A 406 25.15 8.82 3.94
CA MET A 406 24.42 8.01 4.94
C MET A 406 25.16 6.73 5.38
N ALA A 407 26.39 6.52 4.92
CA ALA A 407 27.28 5.53 5.52
C ALA A 407 27.94 6.16 6.76
N LEU A 408 27.31 5.99 7.93
CA LEU A 408 27.92 5.86 9.27
C LEU A 408 26.84 6.00 10.37
N ARG A 409 26.24 4.88 10.77
CA ARG A 409 26.33 4.30 12.13
C ARG A 409 25.68 2.93 12.17
#